data_AF-A0A3L6RN23-F1
#
_entry.id   AF-A0A3L6RN23-F1
#
_cell.length_a   1.000
_cell.length_b   1.000
_cell.length_c   1.000
_cell.angle_alpha   90.00
_cell.angle_beta   90.00
_cell.angle_gamma   90.00
#
_symmetry.space_group_name_H-M   'P 1'
#
loop_
_entity.id
_entity.type
_entity.pdbx_description
1 polymer ?
#
loop_
_entity_poly.entity_id
_entity_poly.type
_entity_poly.pdbx_seq_one_letter_code
_entity_poly.pdbx_strand_id
1 'polypeptide(L)'
;MQTVAELTRAFTTIIWIASALHAAVNFGQYPYCGYHPNRPSVSRRPMPVPGTEAYAELERDPERFFVRSITCQFEAVVGITLLEILSSHSSDEVYLGQRDTPEWTSDARAKEAFKRFGARLAEIEKLVEAKNADPRLKNRNSPAVFPYTLLFPNVSDQENSGVTARGIPNSISI
;
A
#
# COMPACT_ATOMS: atom_id res chain seq x y z
N MET A 1 -18.20 23.38 12.59
CA MET A 1 -17.05 24.11 12.04
C MET A 1 -17.35 25.59 12.12
N GLN A 2 -16.52 26.35 12.83
CA GLN A 2 -16.72 27.78 13.11
C GLN A 2 -15.66 28.67 12.45
N THR A 3 -14.54 28.12 11.95
CA THR A 3 -13.47 28.88 11.28
C THR A 3 -13.03 28.24 9.96
N VAL A 4 -12.44 29.05 9.06
CA VAL A 4 -11.82 28.55 7.82
C VAL A 4 -10.69 27.56 8.12
N ALA A 5 -9.94 27.76 9.20
CA ALA A 5 -8.87 26.86 9.61
C ALA A 5 -9.41 25.48 10.02
N GLU A 6 -10.52 25.43 10.75
CA GLU A 6 -11.21 24.18 11.10
C GLU A 6 -11.71 23.45 9.85
N LEU A 7 -12.30 24.18 8.91
CA LEU A 7 -12.79 23.62 7.64
C LEU A 7 -11.65 23.02 6.82
N THR A 8 -10.55 23.76 6.66
CA THR A 8 -9.35 23.28 5.94
C THR A 8 -8.78 22.04 6.60
N ARG A 9 -8.67 22.01 7.94
CA ARG A 9 -8.18 20.83 8.66
C ARG A 9 -9.10 19.63 8.44
N ALA A 10 -10.41 19.81 8.59
CA ALA A 10 -11.39 18.74 8.41
C ALA A 10 -11.31 18.12 7.02
N PHE A 11 -11.33 18.94 5.96
CA PHE A 11 -11.24 18.43 4.58
C PHE A 11 -9.87 17.82 4.27
N THR A 12 -8.78 18.40 4.76
CA THR A 12 -7.44 17.81 4.57
C THR A 12 -7.36 16.43 5.20
N THR A 13 -7.91 16.25 6.41
CA THR A 13 -7.96 14.94 7.07
C THR A 13 -8.82 13.94 6.31
N ILE A 14 -10.00 14.34 5.83
CA ILE A 14 -10.88 13.47 5.05
C ILE A 14 -10.18 13.02 3.76
N ILE A 15 -9.60 13.95 3.01
CA ILE A 15 -8.88 13.64 1.76
C ILE A 15 -7.69 12.73 2.06
N TRP A 16 -6.91 13.02 3.10
CA TRP A 16 -5.76 12.19 3.51
C TRP A 16 -6.16 10.75 3.84
N ILE A 17 -7.23 10.56 4.63
CA ILE A 17 -7.72 9.24 5.03
C ILE A 17 -8.19 8.46 3.80
N ALA A 18 -9.01 9.10 2.96
CA ALA A 18 -9.60 8.45 1.79
C ALA A 18 -8.58 8.10 0.70
N SER A 19 -7.47 8.85 0.61
CA SER A 19 -6.46 8.67 -0.43
C SER A 19 -5.18 8.02 0.12
N ALA A 20 -4.19 8.84 0.47
CA ALA A 20 -2.83 8.40 0.77
C ALA A 20 -2.71 7.46 1.99
N LEU A 21 -3.52 7.65 3.04
CA LEU A 21 -3.51 6.72 4.17
C LEU A 21 -3.99 5.34 3.73
N HIS A 22 -5.14 5.28 3.05
CA HIS A 22 -5.69 4.04 2.53
C HIS A 22 -4.69 3.35 1.61
N ALA A 23 -4.14 4.07 0.61
CA ALA A 23 -3.17 3.54 -0.33
C ALA A 23 -1.94 2.94 0.37
N ALA A 24 -1.40 3.62 1.39
CA ALA A 24 -0.22 3.18 2.13
C ALA A 24 -0.42 1.88 2.92
N VAL A 25 -1.65 1.58 3.36
CA VAL A 25 -1.97 0.36 4.12
C VAL A 25 -2.62 -0.73 3.27
N ASN A 26 -3.04 -0.41 2.05
CA ASN A 26 -3.80 -1.30 1.19
C ASN A 26 -2.97 -1.94 0.06
N PHE A 27 -2.38 -1.16 -0.84
CA PHE A 27 -1.75 -1.69 -2.07
C PHE A 27 -0.41 -2.43 -1.84
N GLY A 28 0.08 -2.44 -0.61
CA GLY A 28 1.21 -3.26 -0.19
C GLY A 28 0.83 -4.66 0.29
N GLN A 29 -0.47 -4.97 0.39
CA GLN A 29 -0.95 -6.24 0.93
C GLN A 29 -0.41 -7.44 0.15
N TYR A 30 -0.72 -7.59 -1.13
CA TYR A 30 -0.18 -8.69 -1.93
C TYR A 30 1.34 -8.59 -2.13
N PRO A 31 1.92 -7.43 -2.51
CA PRO A 31 3.37 -7.34 -2.72
C PRO A 31 4.22 -7.78 -1.53
N TYR A 32 3.79 -7.50 -0.28
CA TYR A 32 4.50 -7.97 0.91
C TYR A 32 4.02 -9.33 1.42
N CYS A 33 2.75 -9.68 1.25
CA CYS A 33 2.14 -10.81 1.96
C CYS A 33 1.80 -12.00 1.04
N GLY A 34 1.95 -11.84 -0.28
CA GLY A 34 1.77 -12.93 -1.26
C GLY A 34 2.73 -14.09 -1.03
N TYR A 35 3.92 -13.79 -0.49
CA TYR A 35 4.76 -14.80 0.17
C TYR A 35 4.33 -14.94 1.63
N HIS A 36 3.38 -15.85 1.89
CA HIS A 36 2.70 -15.99 3.19
C HIS A 36 3.62 -16.08 4.42
N PRO A 37 4.78 -16.79 4.38
CA PRO A 37 5.72 -16.82 5.50
C PRO A 37 6.17 -15.43 5.99
N ASN A 38 6.15 -14.41 5.13
CA ASN A 38 6.52 -13.03 5.50
C ASN A 38 5.45 -12.35 6.38
N ARG A 39 4.17 -12.72 6.25
CA ARG A 39 3.08 -12.15 7.05
C ARG A 39 1.98 -13.19 7.33
N PRO A 40 2.24 -14.18 8.20
CA PRO A 40 1.24 -15.15 8.56
C PRO A 40 0.08 -14.50 9.31
N SER A 41 -1.16 -14.87 8.97
CA SER A 41 -2.37 -14.28 9.56
C SER A 41 -2.72 -14.88 10.93
N VAL A 42 -2.26 -16.09 11.22
CA VAL A 42 -2.53 -16.80 12.48
C VAL A 42 -1.33 -17.67 12.88
N SER A 43 -1.22 -17.92 14.19
CA SER A 43 -0.34 -18.93 14.78
C SER A 43 -1.19 -20.02 15.42
N ARG A 44 -0.97 -21.28 15.04
CA ARG A 44 -1.77 -22.46 15.44
C ARG A 44 -1.26 -23.17 16.68
N ARG A 45 -0.05 -22.85 17.16
CA ARG A 45 0.54 -23.46 18.35
C ARG A 45 1.47 -22.49 19.09
N PRO A 46 1.64 -22.66 20.43
CA PRO A 46 2.60 -21.88 21.22
C PRO A 46 4.04 -22.31 20.92
N MET A 47 5.01 -21.56 21.46
CA MET A 47 6.41 -21.97 21.45
C MET A 47 6.59 -23.29 22.21
N PRO A 48 7.36 -24.26 21.67
CA PRO A 48 7.58 -25.53 22.32
C PRO A 48 8.50 -25.35 23.54
N VAL A 49 8.31 -26.19 24.56
CA VAL A 49 9.12 -26.17 25.79
C VAL A 49 10.33 -27.11 25.62
N PRO A 50 11.55 -26.72 26.04
CA PRO A 50 12.72 -27.59 26.02
C PRO A 50 12.45 -28.97 26.62
N GLY A 51 12.93 -30.03 25.96
CA GLY A 51 12.72 -31.42 26.36
C GLY A 51 11.40 -32.05 25.86
N THR A 52 10.54 -31.30 25.18
CA THR A 52 9.33 -31.87 24.52
C THR A 52 9.63 -32.37 23.12
N GLU A 53 8.79 -33.28 22.60
CA GLU A 53 8.88 -33.75 21.20
C GLU A 53 8.76 -32.60 20.20
N ALA A 54 7.89 -31.62 20.48
CA ALA A 54 7.74 -30.44 19.63
C ALA A 54 9.01 -29.58 19.61
N TYR A 55 9.78 -29.53 20.71
CA TYR A 55 11.06 -28.83 20.73
C TYR A 55 12.12 -29.60 19.94
N ALA A 56 12.14 -30.93 20.05
CA ALA A 56 13.00 -31.78 19.22
C ALA A 56 12.65 -31.67 17.72
N GLU A 57 11.36 -31.49 17.36
CA GLU A 57 10.95 -31.18 15.98
C GLU A 57 11.54 -29.84 15.51
N LEU A 58 11.44 -28.79 16.34
CA LEU A 58 11.99 -27.46 16.04
C LEU A 58 13.51 -27.51 15.83
N GLU A 59 14.26 -28.23 16.68
CA GLU A 59 15.71 -28.38 16.55
C GLU A 59 16.11 -29.15 15.29
N ARG A 60 15.35 -30.19 14.94
CA ARG A 60 15.63 -31.03 13.77
C ARG A 60 15.25 -30.36 12.46
N ASP A 61 14.11 -29.67 12.41
CA ASP A 61 13.52 -29.13 11.19
C ASP A 61 12.74 -27.83 11.48
N PRO A 62 13.45 -26.69 11.64
CA PRO A 62 12.84 -25.43 12.01
C PRO A 62 11.90 -24.87 10.93
N GLU A 63 12.16 -25.16 9.65
CA GLU A 63 11.32 -24.70 8.54
C GLU A 63 9.96 -25.40 8.55
N ARG A 64 9.96 -26.73 8.64
CA ARG A 64 8.71 -27.49 8.77
C ARG A 64 8.00 -27.13 10.06
N PHE A 65 8.74 -26.91 11.15
CA PHE A 65 8.14 -26.44 12.39
C PHE A 65 7.46 -25.08 12.18
N PHE A 66 8.12 -24.12 11.53
CA PHE A 66 7.56 -22.81 11.25
C PHE A 66 6.28 -22.90 10.41
N VAL A 67 6.30 -23.62 9.28
CA VAL A 67 5.13 -23.79 8.39
C VAL A 67 3.95 -24.46 9.11
N ARG A 68 4.21 -25.42 10.00
CA ARG A 68 3.17 -26.04 10.83
C ARG A 68 2.66 -25.14 11.95
N SER A 69 3.42 -24.12 12.34
CA SER A 69 3.04 -23.14 13.35
C SER A 69 2.18 -22.01 12.80
N ILE A 70 2.43 -21.56 11.58
CA ILE A 70 1.66 -20.46 10.95
C ILE A 70 0.36 -20.98 10.30
N THR A 71 -0.43 -20.08 9.71
CA THR A 71 -1.67 -20.37 8.95
C THR A 71 -1.54 -21.61 8.08
N CYS A 72 -2.60 -22.45 8.05
CA CYS A 72 -2.54 -23.66 7.25
C CYS A 72 -2.59 -23.35 5.75
N GLN A 73 -2.14 -24.30 4.91
CA GLN A 73 -1.98 -24.07 3.48
C GLN A 73 -3.27 -23.63 2.78
N PHE A 74 -4.40 -24.26 3.10
CA PHE A 74 -5.68 -23.92 2.48
C PHE A 74 -6.10 -22.47 2.79
N GLU A 75 -6.06 -22.08 4.07
CA GLU A 75 -6.35 -20.71 4.51
C GLU A 75 -5.38 -19.69 3.92
N ALA A 76 -4.10 -20.05 3.81
CA ALA A 76 -3.08 -19.19 3.20
C ALA A 76 -3.37 -18.94 1.73
N VAL A 77 -3.75 -19.97 0.95
CA VAL A 77 -4.12 -19.79 -0.47
C VAL A 77 -5.34 -18.87 -0.60
N VAL A 78 -6.40 -19.10 0.19
CA VAL A 78 -7.57 -18.22 0.20
C VAL A 78 -7.19 -16.78 0.55
N GLY A 79 -6.36 -16.60 1.59
CA GLY A 79 -5.87 -15.29 2.01
C GLY A 79 -5.07 -14.57 0.93
N ILE A 80 -4.11 -15.26 0.30
CA ILE A 80 -3.28 -14.68 -0.77
C ILE A 80 -4.16 -14.22 -1.94
N THR A 81 -5.13 -15.03 -2.38
CA THR A 81 -6.05 -14.66 -3.48
C THR A 81 -6.88 -13.43 -3.13
N LEU A 82 -7.36 -13.31 -1.88
CA LEU A 82 -8.07 -12.10 -1.44
C LEU A 82 -7.15 -10.88 -1.45
N LEU A 83 -5.92 -11.01 -0.93
CA LEU A 83 -4.96 -9.90 -0.92
C LEU A 83 -4.58 -9.45 -2.33
N GLU A 84 -4.53 -10.36 -3.30
CA GLU A 84 -4.28 -10.05 -4.71
C GLU A 84 -5.36 -9.12 -5.27
N ILE A 85 -6.64 -9.48 -5.06
CA ILE A 85 -7.79 -8.67 -5.46
C ILE A 85 -7.75 -7.30 -4.77
N LEU A 86 -7.53 -7.28 -3.45
CA LEU A 86 -7.48 -6.04 -2.67
C LEU A 86 -6.29 -5.14 -3.03
N SER A 87 -5.23 -5.68 -3.64
CA SER A 87 -4.04 -4.89 -4.03
C SER A 87 -4.04 -4.46 -5.49
N SER A 88 -5.09 -4.80 -6.23
CA SER A 88 -5.19 -4.57 -7.66
C SER A 88 -5.93 -3.27 -7.93
N HIS A 89 -5.33 -2.36 -8.70
CA HIS A 89 -6.04 -1.19 -9.21
C HIS A 89 -6.95 -1.57 -10.38
N SER A 90 -8.15 -0.98 -10.43
CA SER A 90 -9.02 -1.07 -11.60
C SER A 90 -8.45 -0.25 -12.77
N SER A 91 -8.78 -0.63 -14.00
CA SER A 91 -8.36 0.10 -15.21
C SER A 91 -9.02 1.48 -15.35
N ASP A 92 -10.13 1.72 -14.67
CA ASP A 92 -10.88 2.97 -14.65
C ASP A 92 -10.70 3.77 -13.34
N GLU A 93 -9.66 3.46 -12.56
CA GLU A 93 -9.35 4.16 -11.31
C GLU A 93 -9.03 5.64 -11.52
N VAL A 94 -9.45 6.49 -10.58
CA VAL A 94 -9.18 7.93 -10.58
C VAL A 94 -8.22 8.28 -9.45
N TYR A 95 -6.99 8.61 -9.82
CA TYR A 95 -5.91 8.89 -8.87
C TYR A 95 -5.97 10.30 -8.29
N LEU A 96 -5.26 10.49 -7.18
CA LEU A 96 -5.14 11.76 -6.48
C LEU A 96 -4.56 12.81 -7.43
N GLY A 97 -5.26 13.94 -7.55
CA GLY A 97 -4.90 14.99 -8.52
C GLY A 97 -5.51 14.79 -9.91
N GLN A 98 -6.34 13.75 -10.10
CA GLN A 98 -7.17 13.54 -11.28
C GLN A 98 -8.66 13.67 -10.94
N ARG A 99 -9.48 13.90 -11.96
CA ARG A 99 -10.94 13.83 -11.89
C ARG A 99 -11.48 13.12 -13.12
N ASP A 100 -12.59 12.42 -12.93
CA ASP A 100 -13.37 11.75 -13.96
C ASP A 100 -14.03 12.72 -14.95
N THR A 101 -14.45 13.90 -14.49
CA THR A 101 -15.18 14.89 -15.28
C THR A 101 -14.42 16.22 -15.34
N PRO A 102 -14.00 16.72 -16.51
CA PRO A 102 -13.29 18.00 -16.64
C PRO A 102 -14.16 19.23 -16.30
N GLU A 103 -15.49 19.13 -16.47
CA GLU A 103 -16.47 20.19 -16.23
C GLU A 103 -17.05 20.20 -14.81
N TRP A 104 -16.36 19.57 -13.84
CA TRP A 104 -16.80 19.51 -12.43
C TRP A 104 -17.06 20.89 -11.78
N THR A 105 -16.58 21.97 -12.39
CA THR A 105 -16.91 23.36 -12.04
C THR A 105 -16.74 24.29 -13.24
N SER A 106 -17.37 25.47 -13.20
CA SER A 106 -17.12 26.58 -14.12
C SER A 106 -16.14 27.63 -13.54
N ASP A 107 -15.79 27.56 -12.24
CA ASP A 107 -14.88 28.53 -11.61
C ASP A 107 -13.42 28.30 -12.04
N ALA A 108 -12.87 29.27 -12.79
CA ALA A 108 -11.49 29.23 -13.26
C ALA A 108 -10.44 29.19 -12.13
N ARG A 109 -10.72 29.80 -10.97
CA ARG A 109 -9.79 29.81 -9.84
C ARG A 109 -9.68 28.43 -9.21
N ALA A 110 -10.80 27.70 -9.11
CA ALA A 110 -10.84 26.34 -8.61
C ALA A 110 -10.09 25.39 -9.56
N LYS A 111 -10.30 25.53 -10.87
CA LYS A 111 -9.55 24.77 -11.90
C LYS A 111 -8.05 24.99 -11.82
N GLU A 112 -7.62 26.25 -11.72
CA GLU A 112 -6.20 26.58 -11.64
C GLU A 112 -5.57 26.10 -10.32
N ALA A 113 -6.30 26.15 -9.20
CA ALA A 113 -5.84 25.55 -7.93
C ALA A 113 -5.65 24.03 -8.05
N PHE A 114 -6.58 23.33 -8.70
CA PHE A 114 -6.48 21.89 -8.93
C PHE A 114 -5.31 21.53 -9.85
N LYS A 115 -5.06 22.33 -10.91
CA LYS A 115 -3.90 22.16 -11.78
C LYS A 115 -2.58 22.29 -11.01
N ARG A 116 -2.45 23.27 -10.13
CA ARG A 116 -1.27 23.41 -9.25
C ARG A 116 -1.11 22.21 -8.31
N PHE A 117 -2.21 21.66 -7.81
CA PHE A 117 -2.17 20.46 -6.97
C PHE A 117 -1.60 19.25 -7.74
N GLY A 118 -2.10 18.99 -8.96
CA GLY A 118 -1.55 17.92 -9.82
C GLY A 118 -0.08 18.14 -10.18
N ALA A 119 0.32 19.36 -10.52
CA ALA A 119 1.73 19.69 -10.79
C ALA A 119 2.63 19.42 -9.57
N ARG A 120 2.15 19.75 -8.37
CA ARG A 120 2.88 19.47 -7.13
C ARG A 120 3.01 17.97 -6.85
N LEU A 121 2.01 17.17 -7.18
CA LEU A 121 2.09 15.71 -7.06
C LEU A 121 3.13 15.12 -8.03
N ALA A 122 3.21 15.63 -9.27
CA ALA A 122 4.24 15.21 -10.22
C ALA A 122 5.66 15.58 -9.76
N GLU A 123 5.84 16.68 -9.03
CA GLU A 123 7.12 16.99 -8.38
C GLU A 123 7.44 15.99 -7.24
N ILE A 124 6.42 15.54 -6.51
CA ILE A 124 6.57 14.56 -5.42
C ILE A 124 6.95 13.18 -5.98
N GLU A 125 6.43 12.79 -7.14
CA GLU A 125 6.84 11.55 -7.83
C GLU A 125 8.35 11.52 -8.05
N LYS A 126 8.90 12.57 -8.65
CA LYS A 126 10.34 12.74 -8.88
C LYS A 126 11.13 12.70 -7.58
N LEU A 127 10.59 13.29 -6.50
CA LEU A 127 11.21 13.22 -5.17
C LEU A 127 11.24 11.79 -4.65
N VAL A 128 10.15 11.02 -4.81
CA VAL A 128 10.08 9.62 -4.37
C VAL A 128 11.09 8.77 -5.15
N GLU A 129 11.18 8.94 -6.47
CA GLU A 129 12.16 8.26 -7.33
C GLU A 129 13.59 8.58 -6.89
N ALA A 130 13.92 9.86 -6.75
CA ALA A 130 15.25 10.29 -6.31
C ALA A 130 15.61 9.70 -4.93
N LYS A 131 14.64 9.65 -4.00
CA LYS A 131 14.85 9.05 -2.69
C LYS A 131 15.04 7.53 -2.78
N ASN A 132 14.29 6.84 -3.64
CA ASN A 132 14.45 5.39 -3.84
C ASN A 132 15.79 5.05 -4.52
N ALA A 133 16.33 5.96 -5.34
CA ALA A 133 17.63 5.79 -5.99
C ALA A 133 18.84 6.15 -5.10
N ASP A 134 18.64 6.88 -3.99
CA ASP A 134 19.73 7.30 -3.10
C ASP A 134 20.23 6.12 -2.23
N PRO A 135 21.47 5.63 -2.44
CA PRO A 135 22.00 4.48 -1.70
C PRO A 135 22.22 4.76 -0.21
N ARG A 136 22.21 6.04 0.21
CA ARG A 136 22.28 6.42 1.62
C ARG A 136 20.97 6.14 2.34
N LEU A 137 19.84 6.08 1.63
CA LEU A 137 18.50 5.86 2.18
C LEU A 137 18.15 4.36 2.20
N LYS A 138 18.90 3.59 2.98
CA LYS A 138 18.82 2.12 3.03
C LYS A 138 17.44 1.56 3.37
N ASN A 139 16.62 2.29 4.12
CA ASN A 139 15.27 1.85 4.52
C ASN A 139 14.24 1.97 3.38
N ARG A 140 14.62 2.52 2.22
CA ARG A 140 13.71 2.68 1.07
C ARG A 140 13.72 1.51 0.12
N ASN A 141 14.72 0.63 0.21
CA ASN A 141 14.83 -0.59 -0.56
C ASN A 141 15.08 -1.75 0.40
N SER A 142 14.40 -2.88 0.17
CA SER A 142 14.75 -4.13 0.84
C SER A 142 15.95 -4.81 0.17
N PRO A 143 16.60 -5.79 0.83
CA PRO A 143 17.52 -6.72 0.16
C PRO A 143 16.90 -7.42 -1.05
N ALA A 144 15.57 -7.58 -1.09
CA ALA A 144 14.82 -8.08 -2.24
C ALA A 144 14.65 -7.06 -3.40
N VAL A 145 15.35 -5.91 -3.35
CA VAL A 145 15.28 -4.83 -4.36
C VAL A 145 13.84 -4.36 -4.61
N PHE A 146 13.11 -4.10 -3.52
CA PHE A 146 11.73 -3.62 -3.56
C PHE A 146 11.67 -2.16 -3.05
N PRO A 147 11.65 -1.17 -3.96
CA PRO A 147 11.62 0.24 -3.59
C PRO A 147 10.26 0.64 -2.97
N TYR A 148 10.28 1.57 -2.01
CA TYR A 148 9.04 2.07 -1.41
C TYR A 148 8.30 3.03 -2.36
N THR A 149 7.23 2.52 -2.99
CA THR A 149 6.40 3.25 -3.97
C THR A 149 4.93 3.35 -3.58
N LEU A 150 4.51 2.86 -2.41
CA LEU A 150 3.10 2.90 -1.97
C LEU A 150 2.50 4.31 -1.85
N LEU A 151 3.35 5.33 -1.70
CA LEU A 151 2.96 6.74 -1.68
C LEU A 151 3.43 7.51 -2.94
N PHE A 152 3.58 6.80 -4.05
CA PHE A 152 3.81 7.38 -5.36
C PHE A 152 2.46 7.79 -5.98
N PRO A 153 2.18 9.09 -6.22
CA PRO A 153 0.86 9.57 -6.66
C PRO A 153 0.31 8.92 -7.94
N ASN A 154 1.16 8.67 -8.93
CA ASN A 154 0.80 8.13 -10.25
C ASN A 154 -0.07 9.09 -11.10
N VAL A 155 0.24 10.39 -11.07
CA VAL A 155 -0.36 11.42 -11.93
C VAL A 155 0.25 11.47 -13.33
N SER A 156 1.48 10.98 -13.53
CA SER A 156 2.17 10.99 -14.83
C SER A 156 1.96 9.74 -15.69
N ASP A 157 1.63 8.60 -15.08
CA ASP A 157 1.68 7.29 -15.74
C ASP A 157 0.25 6.78 -16.02
N GLN A 158 -0.03 6.45 -17.29
CA GLN A 158 -1.38 6.09 -17.74
C GLN A 158 -1.70 4.59 -17.63
N GLU A 159 -0.72 3.72 -17.42
CA GLU A 159 -0.94 2.28 -17.21
C GLU A 159 -0.61 1.91 -15.77
N ASN A 160 -1.65 1.72 -14.94
CA ASN A 160 -1.48 1.33 -13.54
C ASN A 160 -2.56 0.37 -13.04
N SER A 161 -3.20 -0.39 -13.93
CA SER A 161 -4.14 -1.46 -13.56
C SER A 161 -3.42 -2.71 -13.05
N GLY A 162 -4.04 -3.45 -12.15
CA GLY A 162 -3.44 -4.66 -11.56
C GLY A 162 -2.63 -4.37 -10.30
N VAL A 163 -1.81 -5.34 -9.89
CA VAL A 163 -1.00 -5.26 -8.67
C VAL A 163 0.33 -4.57 -8.97
N THR A 164 0.43 -3.28 -8.63
CA THR A 164 1.59 -2.45 -8.99
C THR A 164 2.40 -1.94 -7.78
N ALA A 165 1.88 -2.07 -6.56
CA ALA A 165 2.47 -1.52 -5.34
C ALA A 165 2.75 -0.01 -5.40
N ARG A 166 1.96 0.75 -6.18
CA ARG A 166 2.09 2.20 -6.37
C ARG A 166 0.77 2.81 -6.84
N GLY A 167 0.65 4.13 -6.67
CA GLY A 167 -0.55 4.87 -7.05
C GLY A 167 -1.41 5.19 -5.83
N ILE A 168 -1.92 6.41 -5.80
CA ILE A 168 -2.79 6.89 -4.71
C ILE A 168 -4.16 7.22 -5.31
N PRO A 169 -5.18 6.36 -5.16
CA PRO A 169 -6.55 6.70 -5.55
C PRO A 169 -7.11 7.90 -4.78
N ASN A 170 -8.14 8.54 -5.32
CA ASN A 170 -8.89 9.58 -4.60
C ASN A 170 -9.68 9.03 -3.39
N SER A 171 -9.99 7.73 -3.40
CA SER A 171 -10.95 7.11 -2.50
C SER A 171 -10.51 5.74 -2.00
N ILE A 172 -11.29 5.20 -1.06
CA ILE A 172 -11.24 3.80 -0.63
C ILE A 172 -11.98 2.98 -1.70
N SER A 173 -11.33 2.76 -2.85
CA SER A 173 -11.93 2.15 -4.05
C SER A 173 -11.43 0.74 -4.36
N ILE A 174 -10.25 0.36 -3.86
CA ILE A 174 -9.88 -1.01 -3.47
C ILE A 174 -8.54 -0.99 -2.77
#